data_AF-K2FFK5-F1
#
_entry.id   AF-K2FFK5-F1
#
_cell.length_a   1.000
_cell.length_b   1.000
_cell.length_c   1.000
_cell.angle_alpha   90.00
_cell.angle_beta   90.00
_cell.angle_gamma   90.00
#
_symmetry.space_group_name_H-M   'P 1'
#
loop_
_entity.id
_entity.type
_entity.pdbx_description
1 polymer ?
#
loop_
_entity_poly.entity_id
_entity_poly.type
_entity_poly.pdbx_seq_one_letter_code
_entity_poly.pdbx_strand_id
1 'polypeptide(L)'
;MDEETKKLICHDCGKELAKGDEYVNYTQDEKNYLIKCRECYEKSPVIENFQPCDVYSRVVGFHTPIQRWNKAKAAEWKDRKTFEVEESEDKDKPKDGGCC
;
A
#
# COMPACT_ATOMS: atom_id res chain seq x y z
N MET A 1 18.49 38.62 5.65
CA MET A 1 17.13 38.04 5.59
C MET A 1 17.10 37.24 4.32
N ASP A 2 17.62 36.02 4.40
CA ASP A 2 17.82 35.16 3.24
C ASP A 2 16.46 34.58 2.86
N GLU A 3 15.89 35.10 1.77
CA GLU A 3 14.70 34.52 1.15
C GLU A 3 15.08 33.13 0.63
N GLU A 4 14.75 32.12 1.43
CA GLU A 4 14.96 30.72 1.08
C GLU A 4 14.03 30.36 -0.09
N THR A 5 14.59 30.44 -1.30
CA THR A 5 13.91 30.10 -2.54
C THR A 5 13.64 28.60 -2.57
N LYS A 6 12.40 28.21 -2.25
CA LYS A 6 11.96 26.82 -2.32
C LYS A 6 12.05 26.32 -3.76
N LYS A 7 12.82 25.26 -3.96
CA LYS A 7 12.95 24.55 -5.23
C LYS A 7 11.72 23.68 -5.47
N LEU A 8 11.10 23.84 -6.63
CA LEU A 8 9.97 23.02 -7.11
C LEU A 8 10.54 21.78 -7.81
N ILE A 9 10.30 20.58 -7.29
CA ILE A 9 10.86 19.33 -7.83
C ILE A 9 9.72 18.39 -8.20
N CYS A 10 9.73 17.88 -9.43
CA CYS A 10 8.75 16.90 -9.89
C CYS A 10 8.92 15.55 -9.17
N HIS A 11 7.81 15.00 -8.66
CA HIS A 11 7.78 13.72 -7.95
C HIS A 11 8.27 12.54 -8.80
N ASP A 12 7.88 12.48 -10.08
CA ASP A 12 8.11 11.28 -10.90
C ASP A 12 9.49 11.27 -11.58
N CYS A 13 9.96 12.43 -12.06
CA CYS A 13 11.22 12.54 -12.80
C CYS A 13 12.34 13.25 -12.04
N GLY A 14 12.06 13.84 -10.88
CA GLY A 14 13.05 14.58 -10.08
C GLY A 14 13.54 15.87 -10.73
N LYS A 15 12.94 16.33 -11.84
CA LYS A 15 13.32 17.59 -12.50
C LYS A 15 12.99 18.78 -11.60
N GLU A 16 13.98 19.66 -11.41
CA GLU A 16 13.77 21.00 -10.83
C GLU A 16 13.07 21.88 -11.88
N LEU A 17 11.96 22.52 -11.49
CA LEU A 17 11.19 23.40 -12.37
C LEU A 17 11.69 24.84 -12.25
N ALA A 18 11.84 25.50 -13.40
CA ALA A 18 12.19 26.91 -13.48
C ALA A 18 10.94 27.80 -13.36
N LYS A 19 11.19 29.10 -13.12
CA LYS A 19 10.16 30.12 -12.97
C LYS A 19 9.48 30.38 -14.32
N GLY A 20 8.46 29.58 -14.64
CA GLY A 20 7.71 29.63 -15.90
C GLY A 20 7.27 28.26 -16.44
N ASP A 21 7.80 27.16 -15.88
CA ASP A 21 7.38 25.82 -16.29
C ASP A 21 6.00 25.46 -15.75
N GLU A 22 5.23 24.71 -16.54
CA GLU A 22 3.91 24.25 -16.15
C GLU A 22 3.97 22.95 -15.35
N TYR A 23 3.22 22.92 -14.26
CA TYR A 23 3.12 21.78 -13.37
C TYR A 23 1.74 21.67 -12.73
N VAL A 24 1.44 20.46 -12.26
CA VAL A 24 0.24 20.14 -11.50
C VAL A 24 0.64 19.96 -10.04
N ASN A 25 -0.03 20.65 -9.14
CA ASN A 25 0.15 20.50 -7.69
C ASN A 25 -0.98 19.63 -7.10
N TYR A 26 -0.60 18.69 -6.24
CA TYR A 26 -1.49 17.71 -5.62
C TYR A 26 -1.69 17.95 -4.11
N THR A 27 -0.96 18.89 -3.51
CA THR A 27 -1.12 19.28 -2.11
C THR A 27 -1.75 20.65 -1.98
N GLN A 28 -2.54 20.84 -0.92
CA GLN A 28 -3.13 22.14 -0.56
C GLN A 28 -2.26 22.92 0.43
N ASP A 29 -1.21 22.30 0.98
CA ASP A 29 -0.33 22.90 1.98
C ASP A 29 0.72 23.83 1.35
N GLU A 30 0.84 25.04 1.88
CA GLU A 30 1.82 26.05 1.44
C GLU A 30 3.29 25.64 1.73
N LYS A 31 3.48 24.59 2.51
CA LYS A 31 4.78 24.18 3.04
C LYS A 31 5.40 22.99 2.32
N ASN A 32 4.61 22.09 1.75
CA ASN A 32 5.07 20.87 1.12
C ASN A 32 4.40 20.70 -0.26
N TYR A 33 5.16 20.97 -1.33
CA TYR A 33 4.64 20.94 -2.70
C TYR A 33 4.85 19.55 -3.31
N LEU A 34 3.78 18.80 -3.49
CA LEU A 34 3.80 17.56 -4.28
C LEU A 34 3.39 17.88 -5.70
N ILE A 35 4.36 17.96 -6.61
CA ILE A 35 4.12 18.42 -7.98
C ILE A 35 4.51 17.39 -9.03
N LYS A 36 3.82 17.41 -10.18
CA LYS A 36 4.25 16.74 -11.41
C LYS A 36 4.42 17.75 -12.55
N CYS A 37 5.50 17.60 -13.34
CA CYS A 37 5.65 18.35 -14.58
C CYS A 37 4.63 17.87 -15.64
N ARG A 38 4.35 18.72 -16.64
CA ARG A 38 3.45 18.41 -17.76
C ARG A 38 3.75 17.04 -18.41
N GLU A 39 5.01 16.76 -18.71
CA GLU A 39 5.42 15.49 -19.36
C GLU A 39 5.11 14.25 -18.52
N CYS A 40 5.26 14.32 -17.19
CA CYS A 40 4.95 13.21 -16.30
C CYS A 40 3.45 13.07 -16.08
N TYR A 41 2.73 14.19 -16.02
CA TYR A 41 1.28 14.20 -15.91
C TYR A 41 0.59 13.56 -17.13
N GLU A 42 1.06 13.90 -18.34
CA GLU A 42 0.53 13.33 -19.59
C GLU A 42 0.78 11.82 -19.70
N LYS A 43 1.89 11.30 -19.12
CA LYS A 43 2.16 9.87 -19.05
C LYS A 43 1.27 9.17 -18.02
N SER A 44 1.15 9.74 -16.83
CA SER A 44 0.25 9.25 -15.79
C SER A 44 -0.23 10.39 -14.88
N PRO A 45 -1.56 10.64 -14.81
CA PRO A 45 -2.12 11.65 -13.92
C PRO A 45 -2.19 11.17 -12.46
N VAL A 46 -1.93 9.89 -12.20
CA VAL A 46 -2.00 9.28 -10.86
C VAL A 46 -0.63 9.34 -10.20
N ILE A 47 -0.58 9.79 -8.94
CA ILE A 47 0.63 9.68 -8.12
C ILE A 47 0.67 8.31 -7.47
N GLU A 48 1.61 7.48 -7.91
CA GLU A 48 1.92 6.21 -7.27
C GLU A 48 3.07 6.38 -6.27
N ASN A 49 3.10 5.56 -5.23
CA ASN A 49 4.20 5.50 -4.26
C ASN A 49 4.50 6.79 -3.45
N PHE A 50 3.54 7.71 -3.34
CA PHE A 50 3.71 8.91 -2.51
C PHE A 50 3.71 8.61 -1.01
N GLN A 51 2.71 7.85 -0.56
CA GLN A 51 2.59 7.44 0.82
C GLN A 51 2.31 5.93 0.87
N PRO A 52 3.07 5.15 1.67
CA PRO A 52 2.78 3.74 1.83
C PRO A 52 1.40 3.55 2.46
N CYS A 53 0.60 2.65 1.90
CA CYS A 53 -0.67 2.27 2.48
C CYS A 53 -0.45 1.24 3.59
N ASP A 54 -0.95 1.51 4.79
CA ASP A 54 -0.94 0.53 5.87
C ASP A 54 -1.92 -0.61 5.54
N VAL A 55 -1.39 -1.83 5.43
CA VAL A 55 -2.18 -3.05 5.22
C VAL A 55 -2.44 -3.71 6.57
N TYR A 56 -3.71 -3.97 6.87
CA TYR A 56 -4.16 -4.60 8.12
C TYR A 56 -4.77 -5.97 7.85
N SER A 57 -4.42 -6.99 8.64
CA SER A 57 -5.14 -8.26 8.67
C SER A 57 -6.25 -8.22 9.71
N ARG A 58 -7.49 -8.58 9.36
CA ARG A 58 -8.60 -8.69 10.32
C ARG A 58 -8.47 -10.00 11.12
N VAL A 59 -7.77 -9.95 12.24
CA VAL A 59 -7.84 -10.97 13.31
C VAL A 59 -8.13 -10.20 14.60
N VAL A 60 -9.20 -10.59 15.29
CA VAL A 60 -9.99 -9.81 16.27
C VAL A 60 -9.18 -9.03 17.33
N GLY A 61 -9.74 -7.89 17.76
CA GLY A 61 -9.42 -7.18 19.02
C GLY A 61 -8.50 -5.95 18.90
N PHE A 62 -7.46 -6.00 18.06
CA PHE A 62 -6.52 -4.88 17.91
C PHE A 62 -5.89 -4.87 16.51
N HIS A 63 -6.13 -3.80 15.74
CA HIS A 63 -5.56 -3.64 14.40
C HIS A 63 -4.07 -3.28 14.50
N THR A 64 -3.18 -4.17 14.05
CA THR A 64 -1.75 -3.88 13.89
C THR A 64 -1.40 -3.83 12.41
N PRO A 65 -0.63 -2.83 11.93
CA PRO A 65 -0.12 -2.82 10.57
C PRO A 65 0.75 -4.06 10.35
N ILE A 66 0.56 -4.77 9.23
CA ILE A 66 1.29 -6.01 8.93
C ILE A 66 2.80 -5.78 8.84
N GLN A 67 3.22 -4.57 8.47
CA GLN A 67 4.61 -4.15 8.43
C GLN A 67 5.29 -4.18 9.81
N ARG A 68 4.51 -4.15 10.92
CA ARG A 68 5.00 -4.18 12.30
C ARG A 68 5.02 -5.57 12.92
N TRP A 69 4.78 -6.63 12.15
CA TRP A 69 4.87 -8.00 12.67
C TRP A 69 6.31 -8.32 13.11
N ASN A 70 6.44 -8.89 14.31
CA ASN A 70 7.72 -9.38 14.80
C ASN A 70 8.22 -10.53 13.90
N LYS A 71 9.49 -10.48 13.47
CA LYS A 71 10.11 -11.54 12.66
C LYS A 71 9.93 -12.94 13.26
N ALA A 72 9.90 -13.04 14.59
CA ALA A 72 9.65 -14.28 15.32
C ALA A 72 8.27 -14.91 15.05
N LYS A 73 7.21 -14.11 14.86
CA LYS A 73 5.86 -14.60 14.51
C LYS A 73 5.81 -15.31 13.15
N ALA A 74 6.63 -14.84 12.19
CA ALA A 74 6.74 -15.49 10.89
C ALA A 74 7.48 -16.84 10.97
N ALA A 75 8.41 -16.99 11.93
CA ALA A 75 9.04 -18.28 12.22
C ALA A 75 8.02 -19.25 12.86
N GLU A 76 7.26 -18.80 13.87
CA GLU A 76 6.20 -19.59 14.52
C GLU A 76 5.16 -20.14 13.53
N TRP A 77 4.89 -19.44 12.41
CA TRP A 77 3.96 -19.92 11.40
C TRP A 77 4.40 -21.25 10.76
N LYS A 78 5.71 -21.45 10.56
CA LYS A 78 6.25 -22.68 9.96
C LYS A 78 6.08 -23.90 10.87
N ASP A 79 6.02 -23.67 12.18
CA ASP A 79 5.89 -24.72 13.18
C ASP A 79 4.42 -25.09 13.46
N ARG A 80 3.46 -24.41 12.82
CA ARG A 80 2.03 -24.71 12.99
C ARG A 80 1.69 -26.04 12.34
N LYS A 81 1.01 -26.91 13.09
CA LYS A 81 0.43 -28.15 12.59
C LYS A 81 -1.08 -27.96 12.45
N THR A 82 -1.63 -28.37 11.32
CA THR A 82 -3.08 -28.48 11.15
C THR A 82 -3.60 -29.60 12.05
N PHE A 83 -4.74 -29.38 12.69
CA PHE A 83 -5.43 -30.45 13.39
C PHE A 83 -5.94 -31.44 12.34
N GLU A 84 -5.47 -32.67 12.41
CA GLU A 84 -5.98 -33.77 11.60
C GLU A 84 -7.31 -34.18 12.22
N VAL A 85 -8.40 -33.90 11.53
CA VAL A 85 -9.71 -34.44 11.91
C VAL A 85 -9.63 -35.90 11.50
N GLU A 86 -9.57 -36.81 12.48
CA GLU A 86 -9.79 -38.22 12.20
C GLU A 86 -11.09 -38.32 11.40
N GLU A 87 -11.08 -39.02 10.26
CA GLU A 87 -12.30 -39.33 9.54
C GLU A 87 -13.18 -40.14 10.49
N SER A 88 -14.05 -39.48 11.26
CA SER A 88 -15.22 -40.13 11.81
C SER A 88 -15.95 -40.66 10.59
N GLU A 89 -16.11 -41.97 10.53
CA GLU A 89 -16.93 -42.65 9.53
C GLU A 89 -18.39 -42.21 9.71
N ASP A 90 -18.70 -40.95 9.41
CA ASP A 90 -20.06 -40.45 9.29
C ASP A 90 -20.63 -41.06 8.01
N LYS A 91 -21.30 -42.21 8.18
CA LYS A 91 -21.92 -43.02 7.13
C LYS A 91 -23.11 -42.37 6.42
N ASP A 92 -23.29 -41.06 6.53
CA ASP A 92 -24.41 -40.34 5.93
C ASP A 92 -23.92 -39.23 5.00
N LYS A 93 -23.34 -39.63 3.86
CA LYS A 93 -23.22 -38.75 2.70
C LYS A 93 -24.28 -39.14 1.67
N PRO A 94 -25.36 -38.36 1.48
CA PRO A 94 -26.27 -38.59 0.37
C PRO A 94 -25.51 -38.36 -0.95
N LYS A 95 -25.66 -39.32 -1.85
CA LYS A 95 -25.00 -39.33 -3.16
C LYS A 95 -25.66 -38.37 -4.14
N ASP A 96 -24.79 -37.74 -4.93
CA ASP A 96 -25.01 -37.21 -6.28
C ASP A 96 -26.05 -36.08 -6.43
N GLY A 97 -25.55 -34.86 -6.42
CA GLY A 97 -26.27 -33.69 -6.92
C GLY A 97 -25.30 -32.54 -7.12
N GLY A 98 -24.89 -32.33 -8.37
CA GLY A 98 -23.90 -31.32 -8.75
C GLY A 98 -24.16 -29.96 -8.10
N CYS A 99 -23.09 -29.34 -7.62
CA CYS A 99 -23.14 -27.97 -7.13
C CYS A 99 -22.59 -27.06 -8.22
N CYS A 100 -23.48 -26.17 -8.66
CA CYS A 100 -23.27 -24.91 -9.35
C CYS A 100 -22.13 -24.06 -8.79
#